data_AF-A0AAN8J113-F1
#
_entry.id   AF-A0AAN8J113-F1
#
_cell.length_a   1.000
_cell.length_b   1.000
_cell.length_c   1.000
_cell.angle_alpha   90.00
_cell.angle_beta   90.00
_cell.angle_gamma   90.00
#
_symmetry.space_group_name_H-M   'P 1'
#
loop_
_entity.id
_entity.type
_entity.pdbx_description
1 polymer ?
#
loop_
_entity_poly.entity_id
_entity_poly.type
_entity_poly.pdbx_seq_one_letter_code
_entity_poly.pdbx_strand_id
1 'polypeptide(L)'
;MALGLNNLEAYNSAINQLLETIDIFKGLKASKNWKPWQTGVICSTTTVFDFQADYLKRGHTFLLTARLIQGCLENLFGCIRYKNPTPDALEFRQALKTVSVAQYMMCPITGSYLEDDRRFLADYMQCDFQEQKEDG
;
A
#
# COMPACT_ATOMS: atom_id res chain seq x y z
N MET A 1 -6.94 3.74 -9.97
CA MET A 1 -7.16 2.89 -11.15
C MET A 1 -7.40 1.46 -10.66
N ALA A 2 -8.44 0.81 -11.15
CA ALA A 2 -8.81 -0.55 -10.78
C ALA A 2 -8.87 -1.40 -12.06
N LEU A 3 -8.20 -2.55 -12.06
CA LEU A 3 -8.28 -3.53 -13.14
C LEU A 3 -9.25 -4.63 -12.69
N GLY A 4 -10.38 -4.78 -13.38
CA GLY A 4 -11.37 -5.80 -13.04
C GLY A 4 -12.17 -6.22 -14.27
N LEU A 5 -12.80 -7.39 -14.19
CA LEU A 5 -13.53 -8.00 -15.31
C LEU A 5 -14.93 -7.38 -15.54
N ASN A 6 -15.34 -6.44 -14.67
CA ASN A 6 -16.65 -5.76 -14.76
C ASN A 6 -16.81 -4.97 -16.08
N ASN A 7 -15.73 -4.48 -16.66
CA ASN A 7 -15.72 -3.85 -17.98
C ASN A 7 -14.57 -4.46 -18.81
N LEU A 8 -14.93 -5.43 -19.64
CA LEU A 8 -13.98 -6.18 -20.48
C LEU A 8 -13.24 -5.30 -21.50
N GLU A 9 -13.90 -4.27 -22.05
CA GLU A 9 -13.26 -3.36 -23.00
C GLU A 9 -12.17 -2.52 -22.31
N ALA A 10 -12.50 -1.93 -21.17
CA ALA A 10 -11.54 -1.16 -20.37
C ALA A 10 -10.40 -2.05 -19.85
N TYR A 11 -10.71 -3.28 -19.44
CA TYR A 11 -9.72 -4.26 -19.01
C TYR A 11 -8.75 -4.61 -20.14
N ASN A 12 -9.25 -5.00 -21.32
CA ASN A 12 -8.40 -5.37 -22.46
C ASN A 12 -7.55 -4.19 -22.93
N SER A 13 -8.12 -2.98 -22.94
CA SER A 13 -7.38 -1.75 -23.23
C SER A 13 -6.23 -1.53 -22.24
N ALA A 14 -6.49 -1.67 -20.94
CA ALA A 14 -5.46 -1.54 -19.91
C ALA A 14 -4.38 -2.63 -20.02
N ILE A 15 -4.74 -3.87 -20.33
CA ILE A 15 -3.76 -4.96 -20.56
C ILE A 15 -2.87 -4.67 -21.76
N ASN A 16 -3.45 -4.22 -22.87
CA ASN A 16 -2.68 -3.85 -24.06
C ASN A 16 -1.71 -2.70 -23.75
N GLN A 17 -2.14 -1.68 -23.00
CA GLN A 17 -1.27 -0.59 -22.55
C GLN A 17 -0.08 -1.10 -21.71
N LEU A 18 -0.29 -2.08 -20.82
CA LEU A 18 0.80 -2.68 -20.03
C LEU A 18 1.82 -3.40 -20.95
N LEU A 19 1.34 -4.19 -21.90
CA LEU A 19 2.20 -4.91 -22.85
C LEU A 19 2.98 -3.95 -23.76
N GLU A 20 2.31 -2.97 -24.34
CA GLU A 20 2.94 -1.92 -25.16
C GLU A 20 4.00 -1.16 -24.36
N THR A 21 3.73 -0.83 -23.10
CA THR A 21 4.71 -0.17 -22.23
C THR A 21 5.96 -1.03 -22.05
N ILE A 22 5.80 -2.34 -21.81
CA ILE A 22 6.94 -3.26 -21.69
C ILE A 22 7.76 -3.25 -22.99
N ASP A 23 7.12 -3.34 -24.14
CA ASP A 23 7.79 -3.43 -25.44
C ASP A 23 8.50 -2.12 -25.81
N ILE A 24 7.86 -0.97 -25.54
CA ILE A 24 8.47 0.36 -25.71
C ILE A 24 9.75 0.45 -24.88
N PHE A 25 9.70 0.10 -23.59
CA PHE A 25 10.86 0.25 -22.71
C PHE A 25 11.97 -0.78 -22.98
N LYS A 26 11.63 -1.94 -23.54
CA LYS A 26 12.61 -2.90 -24.08
C LYS A 26 13.33 -2.36 -25.32
N GLY A 27 12.60 -1.70 -26.22
CA GLY A 27 13.15 -1.13 -27.46
C GLY A 27 13.85 0.23 -27.26
N LEU A 28 13.56 0.93 -26.17
CA LEU A 28 14.08 2.27 -25.90
C LEU A 28 15.59 2.25 -25.65
N LYS A 29 16.34 3.02 -26.43
CA LYS A 29 17.78 3.28 -26.19
C LYS A 29 17.95 4.65 -25.55
N ALA A 30 17.89 4.71 -24.23
CA ALA A 30 18.06 5.96 -23.49
C ALA A 30 19.51 6.46 -23.41
N SER A 31 20.49 5.55 -23.46
CA SER A 31 21.92 5.90 -23.47
C SER A 31 22.74 4.77 -24.10
N LYS A 32 24.08 4.91 -24.11
CA LYS A 32 25.00 3.86 -24.55
C LYS A 32 24.82 2.54 -23.77
N ASN A 33 24.46 2.64 -22.49
CA ASN A 33 24.22 1.50 -21.61
C ASN A 33 22.78 1.48 -21.11
N TRP A 34 22.33 0.29 -20.73
CA TRP A 34 21.03 0.08 -20.09
C TRP A 34 20.96 0.82 -18.75
N LYS A 35 19.87 1.55 -18.51
CA LYS A 35 19.66 2.30 -17.27
C LYS A 35 18.77 1.52 -16.30
N PRO A 36 19.04 1.58 -14.98
CA PRO A 36 18.25 0.87 -13.98
C PRO A 36 16.75 1.18 -14.03
N TRP A 37 16.36 2.43 -14.35
CA TRP A 37 14.94 2.80 -14.47
C TRP A 37 14.22 2.06 -15.60
N GLN A 38 14.93 1.65 -16.67
CA GLN A 38 14.32 0.86 -17.75
C GLN A 38 13.93 -0.53 -17.22
N THR A 39 14.82 -1.18 -16.47
CA THR A 39 14.49 -2.42 -15.75
C THR A 39 13.36 -2.17 -14.75
N GLY A 40 13.41 -1.06 -14.02
CA GLY A 40 12.40 -0.71 -13.03
C GLY A 40 10.99 -0.62 -13.61
N VAL A 41 10.83 0.05 -14.75
CA VAL A 41 9.53 0.16 -15.44
C VAL A 41 9.09 -1.19 -15.99
N ILE A 42 9.97 -1.94 -16.67
CA ILE A 42 9.61 -3.26 -17.19
C ILE A 42 9.18 -4.18 -16.05
N CYS A 43 9.92 -4.21 -14.95
CA CYS A 43 9.64 -5.05 -13.80
C CYS A 43 8.32 -4.68 -13.13
N SER A 44 8.07 -3.39 -12.89
CA SER A 44 6.83 -2.94 -12.25
C SER A 44 5.61 -3.21 -13.12
N THR A 45 5.68 -2.93 -14.43
CA THR A 45 4.59 -3.20 -15.37
C THR A 45 4.32 -4.70 -15.52
N THR A 46 5.37 -5.53 -15.60
CA THR A 46 5.24 -6.99 -15.63
C THR A 46 4.59 -7.52 -14.35
N THR A 47 5.01 -7.00 -13.19
CA THR A 47 4.42 -7.36 -11.89
C THR A 47 2.93 -7.07 -11.83
N VAL A 48 2.48 -5.91 -12.34
CA VAL A 48 1.05 -5.56 -12.40
C VAL A 48 0.29 -6.53 -13.31
N PHE A 49 0.86 -6.87 -14.47
CA PHE A 49 0.27 -7.81 -15.42
C PHE A 49 0.13 -9.23 -14.83
N ASP A 50 1.14 -9.70 -14.11
CA ASP A 50 1.12 -11.01 -13.47
C ASP A 50 0.14 -11.04 -12.28
N PHE A 51 0.17 -10.00 -11.43
CA PHE A 51 -0.72 -9.91 -10.27
C PHE A 51 -2.17 -9.87 -10.68
N GLN A 52 -2.54 -9.06 -11.67
CA GLN A 52 -3.94 -9.00 -12.10
C GLN A 52 -4.39 -10.39 -12.61
N ALA A 53 -3.54 -11.11 -13.34
CA ALA A 53 -3.89 -12.41 -13.88
C ALA A 53 -4.10 -13.45 -12.76
N ASP A 54 -3.23 -13.45 -11.75
CA ASP A 54 -3.32 -14.38 -10.62
C ASP A 54 -4.52 -14.07 -9.71
N TYR A 55 -4.69 -12.81 -9.29
CA TYR A 55 -5.78 -12.44 -8.38
C TYR A 55 -7.17 -12.54 -9.03
N LEU A 56 -7.31 -12.19 -10.31
CA LEU A 56 -8.60 -12.38 -11.00
C LEU A 56 -8.94 -13.87 -11.17
N LYS A 57 -7.94 -14.73 -11.44
CA LYS A 57 -8.14 -16.19 -11.48
C LYS A 57 -8.56 -16.77 -10.13
N ARG A 58 -8.09 -16.20 -9.02
CA ARG A 58 -8.48 -16.58 -7.65
C ARG A 58 -9.88 -16.09 -7.25
N GLY A 59 -10.61 -15.41 -8.14
CA GLY A 59 -11.99 -14.97 -7.92
C GLY A 59 -12.12 -13.57 -7.33
N HIS A 60 -11.05 -12.78 -7.26
CA HIS A 60 -11.16 -11.37 -6.88
C HIS A 60 -11.85 -10.56 -7.99
N THR A 61 -12.73 -9.63 -7.61
CA THR A 61 -13.50 -8.83 -8.58
C THR A 61 -12.64 -7.81 -9.34
N PHE A 62 -11.64 -7.23 -8.66
CA PHE A 62 -10.72 -6.25 -9.22
C PHE A 62 -9.42 -6.16 -8.42
N LEU A 63 -8.39 -5.61 -9.06
CA LEU A 63 -7.10 -5.26 -8.47
C LEU A 63 -6.93 -3.73 -8.44
N LEU A 64 -6.64 -3.17 -7.26
CA LEU A 64 -6.32 -1.75 -7.08
C LEU A 64 -4.82 -1.50 -7.25
N THR A 65 -4.41 -1.08 -8.44
CA THR A 65 -2.98 -0.83 -8.74
C THR A 65 -2.38 0.31 -7.93
N ALA A 66 -3.20 1.25 -7.44
CA ALA A 66 -2.78 2.31 -6.55
C ALA A 66 -2.23 1.81 -5.19
N ARG A 67 -2.43 0.54 -4.84
CA ARG A 67 -1.88 -0.09 -3.63
C ARG A 67 -0.50 -0.72 -3.84
N LEU A 68 -0.03 -0.80 -5.08
CA LEU A 68 1.28 -1.37 -5.44
C LEU A 68 2.40 -0.31 -5.45
N ILE A 69 2.08 0.95 -5.14
CA ILE A 69 3.02 2.06 -5.09
C ILE A 69 3.35 2.45 -3.64
N GLN A 70 4.46 3.17 -3.46
CA GLN A 70 4.96 3.58 -2.15
C GLN A 70 4.32 4.86 -1.59
N GLY A 71 3.28 5.41 -2.24
CA GLY A 71 2.69 6.69 -1.85
C GLY A 71 2.15 6.75 -0.42
N CYS A 72 1.62 5.62 0.11
CA CYS A 72 1.20 5.58 1.52
C CYS A 72 2.38 5.71 2.50
N LEU A 73 3.53 5.14 2.16
CA LEU A 73 4.76 5.22 2.95
C LEU A 73 5.36 6.63 2.87
N GLU A 74 5.34 7.25 1.70
CA GLU A 74 5.78 8.65 1.53
C GLU A 74 4.91 9.60 2.35
N ASN A 75 3.58 9.40 2.35
CA ASN A 75 2.66 10.16 3.18
C ASN A 75 2.94 9.96 4.67
N LEU A 76 3.22 8.73 5.11
CA LEU A 76 3.62 8.45 6.50
C LEU A 76 4.91 9.21 6.88
N PHE A 77 5.93 9.18 6.02
CA PHE A 77 7.15 9.97 6.24
C PHE A 77 6.89 11.47 6.21
N GLY A 78 5.90 11.93 5.45
CA GLY A 78 5.41 13.32 5.49
C GLY A 78 4.82 13.67 6.86
N CYS A 79 3.96 12.81 7.42
CA CYS A 79 3.41 12.99 8.76
C CYS A 79 4.50 13.03 9.84
N ILE A 80 5.50 12.15 9.76
CA ILE A 80 6.62 12.12 10.72
C ILE A 80 7.46 13.38 10.61
N ARG A 81 7.76 13.84 9.38
CA ARG A 81 8.56 15.03 9.12
C ARG A 81 7.80 16.35 9.27
N TYR A 82 6.50 16.31 9.56
CA TYR A 82 5.66 17.51 9.67
C TYR A 82 6.17 18.50 10.73
N LYS A 83 6.63 17.99 11.89
CA LYS A 83 7.16 18.83 12.97
C LYS A 83 8.64 19.16 12.82
N ASN A 84 9.44 18.21 12.32
CA ASN A 84 10.86 18.39 12.05
C ASN A 84 11.17 17.77 10.67
N PRO A 85 11.58 18.57 9.66
CA PRO A 85 11.88 18.06 8.31
C PRO A 85 13.01 17.03 8.26
N THR A 86 13.97 17.11 9.18
CA THR A 86 15.14 16.23 9.26
C THR A 86 15.31 15.71 10.69
N PRO A 87 14.46 14.76 11.13
CA PRO A 87 14.50 14.23 12.49
C PRO A 87 15.72 13.32 12.68
N ASP A 88 16.29 13.34 13.89
CA ASP A 88 17.25 12.32 14.30
C ASP A 88 16.55 10.96 14.51
N ALA A 89 17.30 9.86 14.57
CA ALA A 89 16.76 8.51 14.73
C ALA A 89 15.86 8.37 15.98
N LEU A 90 16.23 9.04 17.09
CA LEU A 90 15.42 9.05 18.31
C LEU A 90 14.07 9.76 18.10
N GLU A 91 14.11 10.92 17.45
CA GLU A 91 12.95 11.75 17.17
C GLU A 91 12.01 11.04 16.19
N PHE A 92 12.57 10.45 15.13
CA PHE A 92 11.84 9.64 14.17
C PHE A 92 11.12 8.48 14.86
N ARG A 93 11.81 7.74 15.73
CA ARG A 93 11.23 6.62 16.48
C ARG A 93 10.07 7.08 17.37
N GLN A 94 10.23 8.20 18.07
CA GLN A 94 9.18 8.72 18.94
C GLN A 94 7.97 9.24 18.16
N ALA A 95 8.21 9.91 17.04
CA ALA A 95 7.15 10.35 16.13
C ALA A 95 6.40 9.17 15.52
N LEU A 96 7.10 8.12 15.08
CA LEU A 96 6.50 6.91 14.55
C LEU A 96 5.62 6.22 15.60
N LYS A 97 6.11 6.04 16.84
CA LYS A 97 5.31 5.49 17.95
C LYS A 97 4.02 6.27 18.16
N THR A 98 4.12 7.60 18.19
CA THR A 98 2.97 8.49 18.37
C THR A 98 1.96 8.34 17.23
N VAL A 99 2.42 8.33 15.98
CA VAL A 99 1.56 8.15 14.80
C VAL A 99 0.87 6.78 14.83
N SER A 100 1.60 5.71 15.16
CA SER A 100 1.03 4.36 15.26
C SER A 100 -0.07 4.30 16.31
N VAL A 101 0.16 4.81 17.52
CA VAL A 101 -0.89 4.84 18.57
C VAL A 101 -2.08 5.68 18.11
N ALA A 102 -1.85 6.85 17.51
CA ALA A 102 -2.94 7.70 17.01
C ALA A 102 -3.78 7.00 15.93
N GLN A 103 -3.17 6.21 15.03
CA GLN A 103 -3.90 5.46 14.00
C GLN A 103 -4.87 4.42 14.57
N TYR A 104 -4.53 3.78 15.70
CA TYR A 104 -5.43 2.85 16.38
C TYR A 104 -6.48 3.54 17.26
N MET A 105 -6.15 4.71 17.80
CA MET A 105 -7.04 5.47 18.70
C MET A 105 -8.05 6.33 17.94
N MET A 106 -7.76 6.72 16.70
CA MET A 106 -8.71 7.49 15.88
C MET A 106 -9.70 6.55 15.17
N CYS A 107 -10.96 6.64 15.55
CA CYS A 107 -12.05 6.03 14.78
C CYS A 107 -12.35 6.91 13.55
N PRO A 108 -12.13 6.45 12.30
CA PRO A 108 -12.52 7.19 11.12
C PRO A 108 -14.05 7.26 11.03
N ILE A 109 -14.59 8.48 11.06
CA ILE A 109 -16.02 8.81 11.07
C ILE A 109 -16.69 8.50 9.70
N THR A 110 -15.91 8.21 8.65
CA THR A 110 -16.42 8.04 7.27
C THR A 110 -15.82 6.84 6.52
N GLY A 111 -15.33 5.81 7.22
CA GLY A 111 -14.96 4.55 6.58
C GLY A 111 -16.19 3.70 6.33
N SER A 112 -16.39 3.16 5.12
CA SER A 112 -17.37 2.08 4.93
C SER A 112 -16.88 0.86 5.73
N TYR A 113 -17.61 0.53 6.80
CA TYR A 113 -17.47 -0.66 7.65
C TYR A 113 -18.65 -1.60 7.34
N LEU A 114 -18.59 -2.40 6.28
CA LEU A 114 -19.60 -3.46 6.20
C LEU A 114 -19.36 -4.53 7.29
N GLU A 115 -18.13 -4.63 7.79
CA GLU A 115 -17.82 -5.28 9.07
C GLU A 115 -16.76 -4.45 9.82
N ASP A 116 -17.08 -4.11 11.07
CA ASP A 116 -16.22 -3.37 12.00
C ASP A 116 -15.60 -4.34 13.01
N ASP A 117 -14.59 -5.09 12.60
CA ASP A 117 -13.81 -5.95 13.49
C ASP A 117 -12.67 -5.17 14.16
N ARG A 118 -12.99 -4.06 14.84
CA ARG A 118 -12.00 -3.28 15.60
C ARG A 118 -12.22 -3.45 17.10
N ARG A 119 -11.38 -4.28 17.71
CA ARG A 119 -11.13 -4.23 19.17
C ARG A 119 -10.42 -2.92 19.48
N PHE A 120 -10.93 -2.12 20.41
CA PHE A 120 -10.23 -0.91 20.82
C PHE A 120 -8.92 -1.28 21.52
N LEU A 121 -7.89 -0.44 21.38
CA LEU A 121 -6.64 -0.63 22.13
C LEU A 121 -6.90 -0.64 23.65
N ALA A 122 -7.94 0.07 24.11
CA ALA A 122 -8.41 0.00 25.48
C ALA A 122 -8.86 -1.42 25.88
N ASP A 123 -9.52 -2.16 24.98
CA ASP A 123 -9.93 -3.54 25.21
C ASP A 123 -8.72 -4.49 25.25
N TYR A 124 -7.70 -4.22 24.41
CA TYR A 124 -6.42 -4.95 24.45
C TYR A 124 -5.68 -4.71 25.77
N MET A 125 -5.63 -3.45 26.22
CA MET A 125 -5.00 -3.09 27.49
C MET A 125 -5.77 -3.59 28.71
N GLN A 126 -7.10 -3.75 28.61
CA GLN A 126 -7.93 -4.29 29.71
C GLN A 126 -7.69 -5.79 29.97
N CYS A 127 -7.30 -6.57 28.96
CA CYS A 127 -6.92 -7.98 29.17
C CYS A 127 -5.72 -8.12 30.13
N ASP A 128 -4.71 -7.26 30.02
CA ASP A 128 -3.52 -7.31 30.88
C ASP A 128 -3.82 -6.92 32.35
N PHE A 129 -4.92 -6.20 32.61
CA PHE A 129 -5.32 -5.79 33.97
C PHE A 129 -6.24 -6.78 34.69
N GLN A 130 -6.79 -7.78 33.98
CA GLN A 130 -7.62 -8.82 34.62
C GLN A 130 -6.78 -10.00 35.11
N GLU A 131 -5.67 -10.33 34.45
CA GLU A 131 -4.75 -11.39 34.92
C GLU A 131 -4.05 -11.03 36.24
N GLN A 132 -3.93 -9.74 36.59
CA GLN A 132 -3.30 -9.31 37.86
C GLN A 132 -4.27 -9.25 39.06
N LYS A 133 -5.57 -9.49 38.87
CA LYS A 133 -6.58 -9.43 39.94
C LYS A 133 -7.00 -10.78 40.51
N GLU A 134 -6.57 -11.90 39.93
CA GLU A 134 -6.92 -13.24 40.41
C GLU A 134 -5.87 -13.86 41.37
N ASP A 135 -4.71 -13.24 41.56
CA ASP A 135 -3.64 -13.71 42.46
C ASP A 135 -3.49 -12.86 43.75
N GLY A 136 -4.62 -12.46 44.36
CA GLY A 136 -4.67 -11.70 45.62
C GLY A 136 -5.61 -12.29 46.66
#